data_AF-A0A0C3NMH8-F1
#
_entry.id   AF-A0A0C3NMH8-F1
#
_cell.length_a   1.000
_cell.length_b   1.000
_cell.length_c   1.000
_cell.angle_alpha   90.00
_cell.angle_beta   90.00
_cell.angle_gamma   90.00
#
_symmetry.space_group_name_H-M   'P 1'
#
loop_
_entity.id
_entity.type
_entity.pdbx_description
1 polymer ?
#
loop_
_entity_poly.entity_id
_entity_poly.type
_entity_poly.pdbx_seq_one_letter_code
_entity_poly.pdbx_strand_id
1 'polypeptide(L)'
;LRFYKAVWKDCLEDTKQECRAAHALSNPFPSKSHDLNLSITEVLVTVIVEWNQRGVQFEDGYWPDHKQDMACLLLGDISTWHSELKSVMLATMPSAFNLIPPSDVAPWVRVQWIETAAAKLLDNSLFLLHTCHYM
;
A
#
# COMPACT_ATOMS: atom_id res chain seq x y z
N LEU A 1 -9.05 15.57 -2.78
CA LEU A 1 -10.04 15.50 -3.88
C LEU A 1 -11.01 16.69 -3.97
N ARG A 2 -11.12 17.61 -3.00
CA ARG A 2 -12.10 18.72 -3.03
C ARG A 2 -12.01 19.67 -4.25
N PHE A 3 -10.90 19.65 -4.98
CA PHE A 3 -10.68 20.41 -6.22
C PHE A 3 -11.39 19.80 -7.44
N TYR A 4 -11.57 18.48 -7.47
CA TYR A 4 -12.15 17.75 -8.58
C TYR A 4 -13.67 17.68 -8.45
N LYS A 5 -14.39 17.83 -9.58
CA LYS A 5 -15.83 17.62 -9.67
C LYS A 5 -16.18 16.13 -9.55
N ALA A 6 -17.48 15.83 -9.52
CA ALA A 6 -17.99 14.52 -9.11
C ALA A 6 -17.42 13.36 -9.93
N VAL A 7 -17.44 13.47 -11.26
CA VAL A 7 -16.99 12.37 -12.13
C VAL A 7 -15.49 12.14 -11.97
N TRP A 8 -14.68 13.20 -12.00
CA TRP A 8 -13.25 13.10 -11.71
C TRP A 8 -12.94 12.58 -10.31
N LYS A 9 -13.71 13.00 -9.31
CA LYS A 9 -13.53 12.56 -7.94
C LYS A 9 -13.75 11.05 -7.82
N ASP A 10 -14.82 10.53 -8.40
CA ASP A 10 -15.16 9.11 -8.33
C ASP A 10 -14.14 8.27 -9.12
N CYS A 11 -13.73 8.72 -10.31
CA CYS A 11 -12.66 8.09 -11.08
C CYS A 11 -11.33 8.03 -10.32
N LEU A 12 -10.97 9.10 -9.59
CA LEU A 12 -9.76 9.13 -8.78
C LEU A 12 -9.85 8.23 -7.55
N GLU A 13 -11.04 8.01 -6.98
CA GLU A 13 -11.22 7.02 -5.90
C GLU A 13 -11.09 5.59 -6.41
N ASP A 14 -11.64 5.26 -7.58
CA ASP A 14 -11.38 3.97 -8.25
C ASP A 14 -9.88 3.79 -8.52
N THR A 15 -9.22 4.84 -9.02
CA THR A 15 -7.78 4.80 -9.29
C THR A 15 -6.97 4.56 -8.02
N LYS A 16 -7.34 5.15 -6.88
CA LYS A 16 -6.69 4.85 -5.60
C LYS A 16 -6.82 3.38 -5.23
N GLN A 17 -8.01 2.80 -5.40
CA GLN A 17 -8.23 1.39 -5.08
C GLN A 17 -7.32 0.49 -5.92
N GLU A 18 -7.24 0.74 -7.23
CA GLU A 18 -6.36 0.00 -8.13
C GLU A 18 -4.88 0.20 -7.78
N CYS A 19 -4.45 1.43 -7.49
CA CYS A 19 -3.10 1.71 -7.03
C CYS A 19 -2.76 0.94 -5.74
N ARG A 20 -3.66 0.94 -4.75
CA ARG A 20 -3.44 0.20 -3.49
C ARG A 20 -3.37 -1.31 -3.73
N ALA A 21 -4.23 -1.86 -4.58
CA ALA A 21 -4.21 -3.28 -4.94
C ALA A 21 -2.89 -3.66 -5.62
N ALA A 22 -2.44 -2.87 -6.60
CA ALA A 22 -1.16 -3.09 -7.28
C ALA A 22 0.03 -3.01 -6.31
N HIS A 23 0.05 -2.02 -5.42
CA HIS A 23 1.13 -1.84 -4.45
C HIS A 23 1.09 -2.87 -3.30
N ALA A 24 -0.09 -3.40 -2.95
CA ALA A 24 -0.21 -4.49 -1.98
C ALA A 24 0.50 -5.77 -2.45
N LEU A 25 0.44 -6.05 -3.75
CA LEU A 25 0.98 -7.27 -4.35
C LEU A 25 2.49 -7.16 -4.64
N SER A 26 2.98 -5.98 -4.98
CA SER A 26 4.35 -5.81 -5.49
C SER A 26 5.40 -5.51 -4.41
N ASN A 27 4.99 -5.11 -3.20
CA ASN A 27 5.84 -4.82 -2.03
C ASN A 27 7.27 -4.29 -2.31
N PRO A 28 7.39 -3.04 -2.80
CA PRO A 28 8.45 -2.16 -2.32
C PRO A 28 7.84 -0.86 -1.77
N PHE A 29 8.55 -0.21 -0.87
CA PHE A 29 8.25 1.18 -0.51
C PHE A 29 8.15 2.03 -1.78
N PRO A 30 7.08 2.81 -1.96
CA PRO A 30 6.98 3.63 -3.15
C PRO A 30 8.10 4.67 -3.15
N SER A 31 8.97 4.61 -4.15
CA SER A 31 9.98 5.61 -4.42
C SER A 31 9.41 6.67 -5.36
N LYS A 32 9.44 7.93 -4.92
CA LYS A 32 8.85 9.06 -5.64
C LYS A 32 9.33 9.17 -7.10
N SER A 33 10.59 8.84 -7.38
CA SER A 33 11.15 8.94 -8.75
C SER A 33 10.73 7.81 -9.68
N HIS A 34 10.46 6.61 -9.16
CA HIS A 34 10.11 5.44 -9.97
C HIS A 34 8.60 5.31 -10.15
N ASP A 35 7.82 5.45 -9.07
CA ASP A 35 6.38 5.10 -9.09
C ASP A 35 5.49 6.18 -9.72
N LEU A 36 5.91 7.45 -9.68
CA LEU A 36 5.14 8.55 -10.29
C LEU A 36 5.05 8.41 -11.82
N ASN A 37 6.16 8.01 -12.46
CA ASN A 37 6.27 8.08 -13.92
C ASN A 37 5.89 6.79 -14.63
N LEU A 38 5.95 5.63 -13.96
CA LEU A 38 5.61 4.32 -14.53
C LEU A 38 4.29 3.83 -13.93
N SER A 39 4.32 3.26 -12.71
CA SER A 39 3.18 2.58 -12.10
C SER A 39 1.92 3.45 -11.93
N ILE A 40 2.01 4.59 -11.23
CA ILE A 40 0.82 5.36 -10.83
C ILE A 40 0.16 6.04 -12.04
N THR A 41 0.99 6.57 -12.95
CA THR A 41 0.50 7.22 -14.16
C THR A 41 -0.15 6.21 -15.11
N GLU A 42 0.39 5.01 -15.24
CA GLU A 42 -0.20 3.94 -16.05
C GLU A 42 -1.54 3.48 -15.49
N VAL A 43 -1.64 3.28 -14.17
CA VAL A 43 -2.92 2.94 -13.52
C VAL A 43 -3.95 4.06 -13.72
N LEU A 44 -3.56 5.32 -13.54
CA LEU A 44 -4.45 6.47 -13.79
C LEU A 44 -4.95 6.52 -15.23
N VAL A 45 -4.07 6.36 -16.22
CA VAL A 45 -4.47 6.34 -17.64
C VAL A 45 -5.40 5.16 -17.92
N THR A 46 -5.11 3.98 -17.38
CA THR A 46 -5.92 2.77 -17.56
C THR A 46 -7.34 2.98 -17.05
N VAL A 47 -7.50 3.47 -15.82
CA VAL A 47 -8.81 3.73 -15.22
C VAL A 47 -9.58 4.78 -16.02
N ILE A 48 -8.93 5.87 -16.46
CA ILE A 48 -9.56 6.89 -17.31
C ILE A 48 -10.06 6.28 -18.63
N VAL A 49 -9.25 5.41 -19.27
CA VAL A 49 -9.64 4.72 -20.50
C VAL A 49 -10.85 3.81 -20.27
N GLU A 50 -10.89 3.05 -19.18
CA GLU A 50 -12.03 2.20 -18.84
C GLU A 50 -13.30 3.01 -18.61
N TRP A 51 -13.20 4.15 -17.92
CA TRP A 51 -14.33 5.05 -17.70
C TRP A 51 -14.86 5.64 -19.02
N ASN A 52 -13.95 6.04 -19.92
CA ASN A 52 -14.33 6.49 -21.27
C ASN A 52 -15.02 5.37 -22.08
N GLN A 53 -14.56 4.12 -21.97
CA GLN A 53 -15.18 2.97 -22.63
C GLN A 53 -16.58 2.67 -22.09
N ARG A 54 -16.88 3.02 -20.84
CA ARG A 54 -18.22 2.94 -20.23
C ARG A 54 -19.15 4.09 -20.67
N GLY A 55 -18.66 5.03 -21.48
CA GLY A 55 -19.42 6.18 -21.97
C GLY A 55 -19.54 7.33 -20.98
N VAL A 56 -18.74 7.32 -19.89
CA VAL A 56 -18.74 8.38 -18.90
C VAL A 56 -18.15 9.66 -19.48
N GLN A 57 -18.81 10.79 -19.25
CA GLN A 57 -18.34 12.11 -19.67
C GLN A 57 -17.65 12.80 -18.49
N PHE A 58 -16.35 13.03 -18.63
CA PHE A 58 -15.56 13.76 -17.64
C PHE A 58 -15.82 15.26 -17.73
N GLU A 59 -15.74 15.95 -16.59
CA GLU A 59 -15.84 17.41 -16.61
C GLU A 59 -14.57 18.02 -17.24
N ASP A 60 -14.74 19.06 -18.05
CA ASP A 60 -13.63 19.74 -18.73
C ASP A 60 -12.65 20.44 -17.78
N GLY A 61 -11.44 20.69 -18.26
CA GLY A 61 -10.43 21.53 -17.60
C GLY A 61 -9.55 20.81 -16.58
N TYR A 62 -9.65 19.47 -16.48
CA TYR A 62 -8.81 18.68 -15.59
C TYR A 62 -7.75 17.87 -16.34
N TRP A 63 -8.15 17.04 -17.29
CA TRP A 63 -7.24 16.18 -18.05
C TRP A 63 -7.03 16.72 -19.47
N PRO A 64 -5.79 16.69 -20.00
CA PRO A 64 -4.55 16.18 -19.39
C PRO A 64 -3.79 17.18 -18.50
N ASP A 65 -4.25 18.43 -18.40
CA ASP A 65 -3.48 19.54 -17.79
C ASP A 65 -3.08 19.30 -16.32
N HIS A 66 -3.92 18.65 -15.53
CA HIS A 66 -3.69 18.30 -14.12
C HIS A 66 -3.20 16.86 -13.92
N LYS A 67 -2.74 16.17 -14.97
CA LYS A 67 -2.25 14.79 -14.88
C LYS A 67 -1.22 14.61 -13.76
N GLN A 68 -0.26 15.51 -13.65
CA GLN A 68 0.79 15.41 -12.64
C GLN A 68 0.24 15.62 -11.22
N ASP A 69 -0.73 16.53 -11.05
CA ASP A 69 -1.37 16.79 -9.76
C ASP A 69 -2.19 15.58 -9.31
N MET A 70 -2.90 14.93 -10.24
CA MET A 70 -3.62 13.69 -9.99
C MET A 70 -2.66 12.56 -9.57
N ALA A 71 -1.56 12.37 -10.30
CA ALA A 71 -0.55 11.37 -9.96
C ALA A 71 0.11 11.64 -8.59
N CYS A 72 0.40 12.91 -8.26
CA CYS A 72 0.90 13.29 -6.94
C CYS A 72 -0.11 12.99 -5.82
N LEU A 73 -1.40 13.21 -6.08
CA LEU A 73 -2.46 12.90 -5.13
C LEU A 73 -2.53 11.39 -4.85
N LEU A 74 -2.44 10.57 -5.90
CA LEU A 74 -2.43 9.11 -5.78
C LEU A 74 -1.19 8.60 -5.02
N LEU A 75 -0.02 9.15 -5.30
CA LEU A 75 1.20 8.82 -4.55
C LEU A 75 1.06 9.15 -3.05
N GLY A 76 0.49 10.31 -2.73
CA GLY A 76 0.23 10.70 -1.33
C GLY A 76 -0.75 9.75 -0.64
N ASP A 77 -1.77 9.30 -1.36
CA ASP A 77 -2.74 8.31 -0.88
C ASP A 77 -2.07 6.96 -0.58
N ILE A 78 -1.30 6.41 -1.53
CA ILE A 78 -0.56 5.14 -1.34
C ILE A 78 0.40 5.24 -0.14
N SER A 79 1.10 6.37 -0.02
CA SER A 79 2.04 6.61 1.10
C SER A 79 1.34 6.62 2.45
N THR A 80 0.16 7.24 2.53
CA THR A 80 -0.66 7.30 3.74
C THR A 80 -1.21 5.91 4.07
N TRP A 81 -1.84 5.27 3.10
CA TRP A 81 -2.40 3.92 3.23
C TRP A 81 -1.35 2.90 3.70
N HIS A 82 -0.14 2.95 3.14
CA HIS A 82 0.95 2.07 3.57
C HIS A 82 1.41 2.35 5.01
N SER A 83 1.40 3.61 5.44
CA SER A 83 1.73 3.97 6.82
C SER A 83 0.68 3.47 7.82
N GLU A 84 -0.60 3.55 7.44
CA GLU A 84 -1.71 2.98 8.20
C GLU A 84 -1.60 1.44 8.27
N LEU A 85 -1.29 0.79 7.15
CA LEU A 85 -1.09 -0.66 7.10
C LEU A 85 0.06 -1.12 8.00
N LYS A 86 1.19 -0.40 8.02
CA LYS A 86 2.29 -0.66 8.96
C LYS A 86 1.86 -0.49 10.41
N SER A 87 1.10 0.57 10.71
CA SER A 87 0.61 0.83 12.07
C SER A 87 -0.26 -0.33 12.56
N VAL A 88 -1.20 -0.77 11.74
CA VAL A 88 -2.05 -1.94 12.04
C VAL A 88 -1.19 -3.20 12.22
N MET A 89 -0.26 -3.45 11.29
CA MET A 89 0.63 -4.60 11.36
C MET A 89 1.44 -4.60 12.66
N LEU A 90 2.03 -3.47 13.07
CA LEU A 90 2.79 -3.36 14.32
C LEU A 90 1.93 -3.60 15.56
N ALA A 91 0.66 -3.18 15.53
CA ALA A 91 -0.28 -3.43 16.62
C ALA A 91 -0.73 -4.89 16.72
N THR A 92 -0.86 -5.60 15.60
CA THR A 92 -1.39 -6.98 15.56
C THR A 92 -0.31 -8.06 15.52
N MET A 93 0.88 -7.75 15.02
CA MET A 93 2.02 -8.67 14.89
C MET A 93 2.34 -9.40 16.20
N PRO A 94 2.47 -8.71 17.35
CA PRO A 94 2.90 -9.37 18.57
C PRO A 94 1.96 -10.47 19.04
N SER A 95 0.64 -10.30 18.88
CA SER A 95 -0.33 -11.34 19.21
C SER A 95 -0.39 -12.43 18.14
N ALA A 96 -0.39 -12.06 16.85
CA ALA A 96 -0.47 -13.01 15.74
C ALA A 96 0.69 -14.02 15.72
N PHE A 97 1.88 -13.61 16.20
CA PHE A 97 3.08 -14.43 16.21
C PHE A 97 3.50 -14.89 17.61
N ASN A 98 2.60 -14.83 18.59
CA ASN A 98 2.86 -15.27 19.97
C ASN A 98 4.08 -14.59 20.62
N LEU A 99 4.37 -13.34 20.27
CA LEU A 99 5.44 -12.54 20.87
C LEU A 99 5.03 -11.89 22.21
N ILE A 100 3.75 -12.00 22.59
CA ILE A 100 3.26 -11.59 23.90
C ILE A 100 3.18 -12.84 24.80
N PRO A 101 4.07 -12.99 25.80
CA PRO A 101 3.98 -14.11 26.73
C PRO A 101 2.80 -13.92 27.70
N PRO A 102 2.19 -15.02 28.19
CA PRO A 102 1.15 -14.96 29.22
C PRO A 102 1.59 -14.19 30.49
N SER A 103 0.64 -13.62 31.21
CA SER A 103 0.94 -12.79 32.39
C SER A 103 1.38 -13.61 33.61
N ASP A 104 1.15 -14.92 33.61
CA ASP A 104 1.41 -15.86 34.70
C ASP A 104 2.77 -16.58 34.60
N VAL A 105 3.48 -16.46 33.48
CA VAL A 105 4.84 -17.03 33.34
C VAL A 105 5.91 -16.17 34.03
N ALA A 106 6.89 -16.84 34.62
CA ALA A 106 8.03 -16.22 35.28
C ALA A 106 8.92 -15.42 34.31
N PRO A 107 9.63 -14.36 34.77
CA PRO A 107 10.39 -13.47 33.89
C PRO A 107 11.41 -14.16 32.97
N TRP A 108 12.15 -15.15 33.46
CA TRP A 108 13.13 -15.88 32.64
C TRP A 108 12.48 -16.74 31.55
N VAL A 109 11.29 -17.28 31.81
CA VAL A 109 10.51 -18.05 30.83
C VAL A 109 9.97 -17.13 29.74
N ARG A 110 9.64 -15.86 30.07
CA ARG A 110 9.18 -14.88 29.08
C ARG A 110 10.24 -14.54 28.04
N VAL A 111 11.50 -14.41 28.45
CA VAL A 111 12.61 -14.15 27.52
C VAL A 111 12.73 -15.31 26.54
N GLN A 112 12.82 -16.54 27.05
CA GLN A 112 12.93 -17.74 26.22
C GLN A 112 11.71 -17.93 25.29
N TRP A 113 10.51 -17.56 25.75
CA TRP A 113 9.29 -17.56 24.95
C TRP A 113 9.40 -16.62 23.76
N ILE A 114 9.78 -15.36 24.00
CA ILE A 114 9.92 -14.34 22.96
C ILE A 114 11.01 -14.75 21.96
N GLU A 115 12.16 -15.21 22.44
CA GLU A 115 13.25 -15.69 21.59
C GLU A 115 12.81 -16.84 20.68
N THR A 116 12.08 -17.82 21.22
CA THR A 116 11.57 -18.97 20.46
C THR A 116 10.56 -18.54 19.40
N ALA A 117 9.61 -17.67 19.77
CA ALA A 117 8.61 -17.14 18.85
C ALA A 117 9.24 -16.28 17.74
N ALA A 118 10.23 -15.45 18.07
CA ALA A 118 10.98 -14.64 17.12
C ALA A 118 11.82 -15.50 16.16
N ALA A 119 12.51 -16.53 16.68
CA ALA A 119 13.27 -17.46 15.85
C ALA A 119 12.36 -18.20 14.85
N LYS A 120 11.20 -18.67 15.31
CA LYS A 120 10.21 -19.32 14.44
C LYS A 120 9.66 -18.37 13.37
N LEU A 121 9.41 -17.11 13.73
CA LEU A 121 9.00 -16.10 12.76
C LEU A 121 10.07 -15.88 11.69
N LEU A 122 11.33 -15.72 12.11
CA LEU A 122 12.46 -15.54 11.19
C LEU A 122 12.59 -16.73 10.23
N ASP A 123 12.57 -17.95 10.76
CA ASP A 123 12.66 -19.19 9.97
C ASP A 123 11.53 -19.29 8.93
N ASN A 124 10.28 -19.03 9.36
CA ASN A 124 9.12 -19.02 8.47
C ASN A 124 9.16 -17.89 7.44
N SER A 125 9.90 -16.82 7.70
CA SER A 125 10.00 -15.64 6.83
C SER A 125 11.21 -15.66 5.88
N LEU A 126 12.04 -16.71 5.92
CA LEU A 126 13.25 -16.82 5.10
C LEU A 126 12.97 -16.68 3.59
N PHE A 127 11.80 -17.10 3.12
CA PHE A 127 11.40 -16.95 1.72
C PHE A 127 11.32 -15.48 1.28
N LEU A 128 11.05 -14.55 2.20
CA LEU A 128 11.02 -13.10 1.92
C LEU A 128 12.44 -12.53 1.73
N LEU A 129 13.45 -13.14 2.35
CA LEU A 129 14.85 -12.70 2.24
C LEU A 129 15.50 -13.13 0.92
N HIS A 130 15.07 -14.26 0.34
CA HIS A 130 15.61 -14.75 -0.92
C HIS A 130 15.02 -14.06 -2.16
N THR A 131 13.83 -13.46 -2.06
CA THR A 131 13.18 -12.75 -3.18
C THR A 131 13.67 -11.31 -3.37
N CYS A 132 14.33 -10.70 -2.38
CA CYS A 132 14.85 -9.33 -2.49
C CYS A 132 16.18 -9.19 -3.26
N HIS A 133 16.80 -10.29 -3.70
CA HIS A 133 18.06 -10.25 -4.46
C HIS A 133 17.89 -10.41 -5.98
N TYR A 134 16.65 -10.56 -6.48
CA TYR A 134 16.36 -10.80 -7.90
C TYR A 134 15.35 -9.82 -8.53
N MET A 135 15.06 -8.68 -7.87
CA MET A 135 14.39 -7.51 -8.47
C MET A 135 15.30 -6.30 -8.39
#